data_AF-A0A090QFK8-F1
#
_entry.id   AF-A0A090QFK8-F1
#
_cell.length_a   1.000
_cell.length_b   1.000
_cell.length_c   1.000
_cell.angle_alpha   90.00
_cell.angle_beta   90.00
_cell.angle_gamma   90.00
#
_symmetry.space_group_name_H-M   'P 1'
#
loop_
_entity.id
_entity.type
_entity.pdbx_description
1 polymer ?
#
loop_
_entity_poly.entity_id
_entity_poly.type
_entity_poly.pdbx_seq_one_letter_code
_entity_poly.pdbx_strand_id
1 'polypeptide(L)'
;MIGMNSVIMDDAAIGDECIVGAMAFVKAEAVFEPRSLIVGNPAKKIKEVSDQMIAWKTAGTKLYQQLPADCHETMREVEPLREIPENRPVQEDFYKTLQEIKKS
;
A
#
# COMPACT_ATOMS: atom_id res chain seq x y z
N MET A 1 5.62 -4.82 1.11
CA MET A 1 4.37 -4.27 0.51
C MET A 1 4.21 -4.86 -0.88
N ILE A 2 3.01 -5.36 -1.22
CA ILE A 2 2.69 -5.87 -2.55
C ILE A 2 1.73 -4.92 -3.24
N GLY A 3 2.15 -4.36 -4.38
CA GLY A 3 1.32 -3.46 -5.17
C GLY A 3 0.12 -4.19 -5.77
N MET A 4 -1.00 -3.49 -5.89
CA MET A 4 -2.24 -4.06 -6.43
C MET A 4 -2.01 -4.73 -7.79
N ASN A 5 -2.73 -5.83 -8.03
CA ASN A 5 -2.67 -6.61 -9.27
C ASN A 5 -1.27 -7.16 -9.63
N SER A 6 -0.39 -7.31 -8.65
CA SER A 6 0.88 -8.02 -8.85
C SER A 6 0.65 -9.52 -8.82
N VAL A 7 1.44 -10.24 -9.60
CA VAL A 7 1.46 -11.71 -9.63
C VAL A 7 2.83 -12.16 -9.14
N ILE A 8 2.84 -12.99 -8.09
CA ILE A 8 4.04 -13.58 -7.50
C ILE A 8 3.94 -15.09 -7.73
N MET A 9 4.90 -15.64 -8.47
CA MET A 9 4.95 -17.06 -8.80
C MET A 9 5.59 -17.89 -7.67
N ASP A 10 5.49 -19.22 -7.78
CA ASP A 10 5.96 -20.19 -6.79
C ASP A 10 7.45 -20.02 -6.42
N ASP A 11 7.76 -20.29 -5.16
CA ASP A 11 9.12 -20.26 -4.60
C ASP A 11 9.88 -18.92 -4.74
N ALA A 12 9.19 -17.83 -5.05
CA ALA A 12 9.78 -16.50 -5.00
C ALA A 12 10.06 -16.06 -3.56
N ALA A 13 11.27 -15.54 -3.32
CA ALA A 13 11.69 -15.00 -2.03
C ALA A 13 11.77 -13.47 -2.11
N ILE A 14 10.94 -12.79 -1.32
CA ILE A 14 10.90 -11.33 -1.24
C ILE A 14 11.39 -10.93 0.14
N GLY A 15 12.57 -10.31 0.21
CA GLY A 15 13.18 -9.89 1.47
C GLY A 15 12.39 -8.81 2.20
N ASP A 16 12.74 -8.62 3.48
CA ASP A 16 12.10 -7.65 4.36
C ASP A 16 12.10 -6.23 3.76
N GLU A 17 11.06 -5.46 4.05
CA GLU A 17 10.95 -4.06 3.63
C GLU A 17 10.95 -3.85 2.10
N CYS A 18 10.81 -4.91 1.30
CA CYS A 18 10.61 -4.78 -0.14
C CYS A 18 9.30 -4.08 -0.48
N ILE A 19 9.33 -3.36 -1.58
CA ILE A 19 8.16 -2.75 -2.20
C ILE A 19 8.02 -3.31 -3.61
N VAL A 20 7.00 -4.14 -3.82
CA VAL A 20 6.60 -4.58 -5.16
C VAL A 20 5.62 -3.55 -5.73
N GLY A 21 5.92 -2.98 -6.88
CA GLY A 21 5.06 -2.02 -7.56
C GLY A 21 3.80 -2.69 -8.12
N ALA A 22 2.77 -1.89 -8.40
CA ALA A 22 1.54 -2.40 -9.00
C ALA A 22 1.81 -3.06 -10.37
N MET A 23 0.99 -4.08 -10.70
CA MET A 23 1.08 -4.83 -11.96
C MET A 23 2.45 -5.49 -12.21
N ALA A 24 3.21 -5.78 -11.14
CA ALA A 24 4.48 -6.48 -11.28
C ALA A 24 4.27 -7.99 -11.48
N PHE A 25 5.15 -8.62 -12.26
CA PHE A 25 5.18 -10.07 -12.43
C PHE A 25 6.50 -10.63 -11.91
N VAL A 26 6.48 -11.17 -10.69
CA VAL A 26 7.64 -11.83 -10.07
C VAL A 26 7.64 -13.30 -10.50
N LYS A 27 8.67 -13.69 -11.24
CA LYS A 27 8.84 -15.06 -11.76
C LYS A 27 9.14 -16.06 -10.64
N ALA A 28 8.92 -17.34 -10.94
CA ALA A 28 9.20 -18.43 -9.99
C ALA A 28 10.67 -18.43 -9.58
N GLU A 29 10.95 -18.84 -8.34
CA GLU A 29 12.30 -18.94 -7.75
C GLU A 29 13.07 -17.59 -7.71
N ALA A 30 12.42 -16.47 -8.03
CA ALA A 30 13.07 -15.16 -8.02
C ALA A 30 13.36 -14.74 -6.58
N VAL A 31 14.62 -14.38 -6.30
CA VAL A 31 15.07 -13.92 -4.98
C VAL A 31 15.38 -12.43 -5.06
N PHE A 32 14.74 -11.65 -4.20
CA PHE A 32 15.01 -10.23 -4.02
C PHE A 32 15.48 -9.96 -2.59
N GLU A 33 16.66 -9.36 -2.48
CA GLU A 33 17.24 -8.92 -1.20
C GLU A 33 16.34 -7.91 -0.47
N PRO A 34 16.45 -7.79 0.86
CA PRO A 34 15.74 -6.78 1.63
C PRO A 34 15.86 -5.37 1.05
N ARG A 35 14.84 -4.54 1.31
CA ARG A 35 14.75 -3.15 0.83
C ARG A 35 14.80 -3.00 -0.68
N SER A 36 14.40 -3.99 -1.47
CA SER A 36 14.32 -3.86 -2.92
C SER A 36 13.02 -3.18 -3.38
N LEU A 37 13.13 -2.15 -4.23
CA LEU A 37 12.01 -1.64 -5.02
C LEU A 37 11.91 -2.44 -6.31
N ILE A 38 10.87 -3.26 -6.41
CA ILE A 38 10.67 -4.30 -7.43
C ILE A 38 9.52 -3.89 -8.33
N VAL A 39 9.73 -3.76 -9.64
CA VAL A 39 8.67 -3.32 -10.58
C VAL A 39 8.77 -4.03 -11.92
N GLY A 40 7.68 -4.01 -12.69
CA GLY A 40 7.64 -4.42 -14.09
C GLY A 40 7.22 -5.88 -14.31
N ASN A 41 7.15 -6.25 -15.58
CA ASN A 41 6.83 -7.61 -16.04
C ASN A 41 7.80 -7.98 -17.18
N PRO A 42 8.79 -8.86 -16.96
CA PRO A 42 9.13 -9.49 -15.67
C PRO A 42 9.71 -8.48 -14.67
N ALA A 43 9.44 -8.70 -13.39
CA ALA A 43 9.83 -7.80 -12.32
C ALA A 43 11.34 -7.76 -12.13
N LYS A 44 11.87 -6.56 -11.87
CA LYS A 44 13.28 -6.32 -11.57
C LYS A 44 13.42 -5.36 -10.40
N LYS A 45 14.51 -5.50 -9.65
CA LYS A 45 14.97 -4.48 -8.70
C LYS A 45 15.42 -3.26 -9.49
N ILE A 46 14.84 -2.11 -9.20
CA ILE A 46 15.22 -0.85 -9.86
C ILE A 46 16.01 0.10 -8.95
N LYS A 47 15.91 -0.06 -7.62
CA LYS A 47 16.69 0.64 -6.60
C LYS A 47 16.41 0.09 -5.21
N GLU A 48 17.13 0.60 -4.22
CA GLU A 48 16.80 0.40 -2.80
C GLU A 48 15.61 1.27 -2.37
N VAL A 49 14.85 0.75 -1.41
CA VAL A 49 13.82 1.44 -0.66
C VAL A 49 14.50 2.27 0.44
N SER A 50 14.20 3.57 0.48
CA SER A 50 14.75 4.45 1.50
C SER A 50 13.97 4.36 2.82
N ASP A 51 14.60 4.77 3.92
CA ASP A 51 13.93 4.85 5.23
C ASP A 51 12.67 5.72 5.17
N GLN A 52 12.71 6.80 4.38
CA GLN A 52 11.56 7.67 4.17
C GLN A 52 10.39 6.94 3.48
N MET A 53 10.68 6.05 2.52
CA MET A 53 9.65 5.21 1.89
C MET A 53 9.07 4.19 2.87
N ILE A 54 9.91 3.59 3.72
CA ILE A 54 9.47 2.66 4.77
C ILE A 54 8.61 3.36 5.81
N ALA A 55 9.03 4.53 6.30
CA ALA A 55 8.26 5.31 7.26
C ALA A 55 6.88 5.67 6.70
N TRP A 56 6.84 6.18 5.46
CA TRP A 56 5.58 6.48 4.78
C TRP A 56 4.68 5.24 4.63
N LYS A 57 5.25 4.11 4.20
CA LYS A 57 4.47 2.87 4.06
C LYS A 57 4.01 2.29 5.38
N THR A 58 4.80 2.42 6.44
CA THR A 58 4.43 1.97 7.79
C THR A 58 3.25 2.78 8.30
N ALA A 59 3.25 4.10 8.11
CA ALA A 59 2.10 4.95 8.47
C ALA A 59 0.83 4.54 7.73
N GLY A 60 0.90 4.33 6.41
CA GLY A 60 -0.25 3.86 5.63
C GLY A 60 -0.71 2.44 6.02
N THR A 61 0.21 1.56 6.41
CA THR A 61 -0.13 0.19 6.85
C THR A 61 -0.88 0.19 8.17
N LYS A 62 -0.51 1.08 9.11
CA LYS A 62 -1.24 1.24 10.38
C LYS A 62 -2.70 1.62 10.18
N LEU A 63 -3.01 2.44 9.17
CA LEU A 63 -4.40 2.73 8.81
C LEU A 63 -5.14 1.45 8.45
N TYR A 64 -4.60 0.66 7.52
CA TYR A 64 -5.25 -0.57 7.08
C TYR A 64 -5.43 -1.59 8.21
N GLN A 65 -4.52 -1.60 9.19
CA GLN A 65 -4.65 -2.43 10.39
C GLN A 65 -5.77 -1.93 11.32
N GLN A 66 -6.08 -0.64 11.31
CA GLN A 66 -7.15 -0.03 12.11
C GLN A 66 -8.54 -0.25 11.49
N LEU A 67 -8.65 -0.27 10.15
CA LEU A 67 -9.94 -0.38 9.43
C LEU A 67 -10.84 -1.54 9.89
N PRO A 68 -10.35 -2.75 10.23
CA PRO A 68 -11.20 -3.81 10.76
C PRO A 68 -11.87 -3.45 12.09
N ALA A 69 -11.14 -2.82 13.01
CA ALA A 69 -11.71 -2.37 14.28
C ALA A 69 -12.77 -1.30 14.05
N ASP A 70 -12.46 -0.28 13.25
CA ASP A 70 -13.41 0.77 12.89
C ASP A 70 -14.67 0.19 12.22
N CYS A 71 -14.51 -0.81 11.35
CA CYS A 71 -15.62 -1.52 10.73
C CYS A 71 -16.47 -2.23 11.79
N HIS A 72 -15.87 -3.00 12.69
CA HIS A 72 -16.61 -3.69 13.74
C HIS A 72 -17.35 -2.73 14.69
N GLU A 73 -16.78 -1.56 14.97
CA GLU A 73 -17.36 -0.57 15.89
C GLU A 73 -18.46 0.27 15.24
N THR A 74 -18.35 0.56 13.95
CA THR A 74 -19.20 1.56 13.28
C THR A 74 -20.11 1.01 12.20
N MET A 75 -19.87 -0.21 11.70
CA MET A 75 -20.69 -0.81 10.65
C MET A 75 -22.09 -1.10 11.18
N ARG A 76 -23.08 -0.51 10.51
CA ARG A 76 -24.51 -0.71 10.79
C ARG A 76 -25.27 -0.65 9.48
N GLU A 77 -26.43 -1.31 9.47
CA GLU A 77 -27.37 -1.18 8.37
C GLU A 77 -27.86 0.27 8.25
N VAL A 78 -27.90 0.80 7.02
CA VAL A 78 -28.34 2.16 6.72
C VAL A 78 -29.11 2.16 5.41
N GLU A 79 -30.09 3.06 5.31
CA GLU A 79 -30.73 3.35 4.02
C GLU A 79 -29.79 4.15 3.11
N PRO A 80 -29.75 3.85 1.80
CA PRO A 80 -28.87 4.56 0.88
C PRO A 80 -29.33 6.01 0.68
N LEU A 81 -28.40 6.94 0.78
CA LEU A 81 -28.64 8.35 0.46
C LEU A 81 -28.99 8.49 -1.03
N ARG A 82 -30.03 9.27 -1.34
CA ARG A 82 -30.48 9.57 -2.72
C ARG A 82 -29.93 10.89 -3.25
N GLU A 83 -29.42 11.73 -2.36
CA GLU A 83 -28.85 13.04 -2.65
C GLU A 83 -27.66 13.31 -1.72
N ILE A 84 -26.85 14.30 -2.08
CA ILE A 84 -25.67 14.67 -1.29
C ILE A 84 -26.14 15.49 -0.07
N PRO A 85 -25.83 15.09 1.17
CA PRO A 85 -26.21 15.86 2.36
C PRO A 85 -25.52 17.23 2.40
N GLU A 86 -26.25 18.27 2.80
CA GLU A 86 -25.69 19.61 3.00
C GLU A 86 -24.56 19.62 4.04
N ASN A 87 -24.67 18.78 5.08
CA ASN A 87 -23.70 18.66 6.17
C ASN A 87 -22.71 17.50 5.99
N ARG A 88 -22.29 17.21 4.75
CA ARG A 88 -21.31 16.14 4.51
C ARG A 88 -19.96 16.52 5.14
N PRO A 89 -19.41 15.71 6.08
CA PRO A 89 -18.13 16.01 6.68
C PRO A 89 -17.01 15.95 5.63
N VAL A 90 -15.98 16.77 5.82
CA VAL A 90 -14.75 16.70 5.04
C VAL A 90 -13.99 15.46 5.47
N GLN A 91 -13.46 14.70 4.51
CA GLN A 91 -12.59 13.57 4.81
C GLN A 91 -11.27 14.11 5.37
N GLU A 92 -10.92 13.70 6.59
CA GLU A 92 -9.64 14.08 7.21
C GLU A 92 -8.49 13.26 6.62
N ASP A 93 -7.41 13.94 6.23
CA ASP A 93 -6.15 13.32 5.82
C ASP A 93 -5.16 13.38 7.00
N PHE A 94 -4.83 12.23 7.57
CA PHE A 94 -4.00 12.12 8.78
C PHE A 94 -2.53 11.75 8.47
N TYR A 95 -2.14 11.64 7.19
CA TYR A 95 -0.76 11.40 6.79
C TYR A 95 -0.40 12.10 5.47
N LYS A 96 0.88 12.46 5.30
CA LYS A 96 1.39 13.06 4.07
C LYS A 96 1.49 12.03 2.95
N THR A 97 1.08 12.40 1.75
CA THR A 97 1.27 11.62 0.53
C THR A 97 2.76 11.52 0.18
N LEU A 98 3.13 10.51 -0.61
CA LEU A 98 4.51 10.34 -1.08
C LEU A 98 5.00 11.56 -1.91
N GLN A 99 4.09 12.25 -2.60
CA GLN A 99 4.45 13.44 -3.38
C GLN A 99 4.80 14.63 -2.47
N GLU A 100 4.06 14.83 -1.38
CA GLU A 100 4.35 15.90 -0.42
C GLU A 100 5.65 15.64 0.33
N ILE A 101 5.94 14.37 0.63
CA ILE A 101 7.20 13.94 1.22
C ILE A 101 8.39 14.25 0.29
N LYS A 102 8.25 14.08 -1.03
CA LYS A 102 9.30 14.41 -2.01
C LYS A 102 9.57 15.91 -2.19
N LYS A 103 8.59 16.75 -1.84
CA LYS A 103 8.69 18.22 -1.96
C LYS A 103 9.26 18.89 -0.70
N SER A 104 9.41 18.13 0.39
CA SER A 104 9.87 18.61 1.70
C SER A 104 11.37 18.41 1.88
#